data_AF-A0A1I0B5H3-F1
#
_entry.id   AF-A0A1I0B5H3-F1
#
_cell.length_a   1.000
_cell.length_b   1.000
_cell.length_c   1.000
_cell.angle_alpha   90.00
_cell.angle_beta   90.00
_cell.angle_gamma   90.00
#
_symmetry.space_group_name_H-M   'P 1'
#
loop_
_entity.id
_entity.type
_entity.pdbx_description
1 polymer ?
#
loop_
_entity_poly.entity_id
_entity_poly.type
_entity_poly.pdbx_seq_one_letter_code
_entity_poly.pdbx_strand_id
1 'polypeptide(L)' 'MESDKKQLKRTRNTNKKLFVINDSTPEIELTASAETDRNARIAVSAYYKAQARGFEPGHELEDWLSAEAEQHQ' A
#
# COMPACT_ATOMS: atom_id res chain seq x y z
N MET A 1 -37.09 10.19 2.33
CA MET A 1 -36.33 8.93 2.42
C MET A 1 -35.05 9.19 1.68
N GLU A 2 -34.08 9.61 2.47
CA GLU A 2 -32.79 10.19 2.12
C GLU A 2 -31.87 9.13 1.50
N SER A 3 -30.88 9.63 0.77
CA SER A 3 -29.64 8.94 0.37
C SER A 3 -29.63 8.37 -1.05
N ASP A 4 -29.72 9.32 -1.97
CA ASP A 4 -29.07 9.30 -3.27
C ASP A 4 -27.63 8.77 -3.23
N LYS A 5 -27.42 7.68 -3.97
CA LYS A 5 -26.40 7.53 -5.02
C LYS A 5 -25.11 8.36 -4.82
N LYS A 6 -24.11 7.80 -4.15
CA LYS A 6 -22.70 8.16 -4.39
C LYS A 6 -21.84 6.94 -4.63
N GLN A 7 -22.10 6.29 -5.76
CA GLN A 7 -21.08 5.50 -6.43
C GLN A 7 -19.91 6.43 -6.76
N LEU A 8 -18.84 6.29 -5.99
CA LEU A 8 -17.61 7.05 -6.12
C LEU A 8 -16.97 6.74 -7.48
N LYS A 9 -17.24 7.61 -8.46
CA LYS A 9 -16.59 7.59 -9.77
C LYS A 9 -15.11 7.93 -9.58
N ARG A 10 -14.28 6.92 -9.34
CA ARG A 10 -12.82 7.05 -9.42
C ARG A 10 -12.43 7.10 -10.89
N THR A 11 -12.53 8.29 -11.48
CA THR A 11 -11.89 8.58 -12.76
C THR A 11 -11.05 9.84 -12.59
N ARG A 12 -9.73 9.68 -12.70
CA ARG A 12 -8.88 10.50 -13.57
C ARG A 12 -7.46 9.94 -13.65
N ASN A 13 -7.24 9.28 -14.79
CA ASN A 13 -6.08 9.41 -15.67
C ASN A 13 -5.04 10.49 -15.27
N THR A 14 -3.77 10.12 -15.23
CA THR A 14 -2.68 10.75 -15.99
C THR A 14 -1.34 10.16 -15.56
N ASN A 15 -0.80 9.23 -16.36
CA ASN A 15 0.61 8.83 -16.26
C ASN A 15 1.49 10.00 -16.75
N LYS A 16 1.71 10.98 -15.88
CA LYS A 16 2.66 12.08 -16.10
C LYS A 16 4.00 11.69 -15.48
N LYS A 17 4.80 11.04 -16.30
CA LYS A 17 6.26 11.17 -16.42
C LYS A 17 6.88 12.16 -15.43
N LEU A 18 7.54 11.64 -14.40
CA LEU A 18 8.59 12.32 -13.64
C LEU A 18 9.69 11.30 -13.30
N PHE A 19 10.35 10.77 -14.33
CA PHE A 19 11.73 10.29 -14.18
C PHE A 19 12.63 11.43 -14.64
N VAL A 20 12.84 12.40 -13.76
CA VAL A 20 13.98 13.30 -13.82
C VAL A 20 15.16 12.46 -13.37
N ILE A 21 15.94 11.98 -14.34
CA ILE A 21 17.20 11.30 -14.11
C ILE A 21 18.20 12.41 -13.77
N ASN A 22 18.37 12.67 -12.48
CA ASN A 22 19.49 13.42 -11.95
C ASN A 22 20.63 12.43 -11.65
N ASP A 23 21.63 12.50 -12.53
CA ASP A 23 23.00 12.03 -12.38
C ASP A 23 23.57 12.36 -10.98
N SER A 24 23.60 11.37 -10.08
CA SER A 24 24.59 11.15 -9.01
C SER A 24 24.06 10.10 -8.01
N THR A 25 24.93 9.18 -7.58
CA THR A 25 24.76 8.09 -6.58
C THR A 25 24.09 6.77 -7.05
N PRO A 26 24.89 5.80 -7.55
CA PRO A 26 24.43 4.43 -7.83
C PRO A 26 24.39 3.55 -6.57
N GLU A 27 23.79 4.03 -5.47
CA GLU A 27 23.68 3.27 -4.21
C GLU A 27 22.22 2.99 -3.81
N ILE A 28 21.24 3.65 -4.45
CA ILE A 28 19.82 3.59 -4.05
C ILE A 28 19.04 2.42 -4.69
N GLU A 29 19.55 1.79 -5.77
CA GLU A 29 18.75 0.78 -6.50
C GLU A 29 18.72 -0.61 -5.85
N LEU A 30 19.71 -0.96 -5.02
CA LEU A 30 19.80 -2.29 -4.41
C LEU A 30 18.88 -2.46 -3.19
N THR A 31 18.58 -1.38 -2.45
CA THR A 31 17.74 -1.43 -1.25
C THR A 31 16.25 -1.30 -1.57
N ALA A 32 15.89 -0.53 -2.60
CA ALA A 32 14.50 -0.34 -3.01
C ALA A 32 13.81 -1.66 -3.41
N SER A 33 14.55 -2.59 -4.03
CA SER A 33 14.04 -3.93 -4.38
C SER A 33 13.78 -4.81 -3.14
N ALA A 34 14.62 -4.72 -2.11
CA ALA A 34 14.46 -5.52 -0.90
C ALA A 34 13.34 -4.98 -0.01
N GLU A 35 13.23 -3.65 0.08
CA GLU A 35 12.16 -2.97 0.80
C GLU A 35 10.79 -3.25 0.15
N THR A 36 10.70 -3.18 -1.18
CA THR A 36 9.45 -3.52 -1.89
C THR A 36 9.01 -4.97 -1.66
N ASP A 37 9.94 -5.92 -1.58
CA ASP A 37 9.61 -7.33 -1.28
C ASP A 37 9.07 -7.47 0.16
N ARG A 38 9.71 -6.81 1.14
CA ARG A 38 9.21 -6.75 2.53
C ARG A 38 7.84 -6.10 2.59
N ASN A 39 7.66 -4.94 1.96
CA ASN A 39 6.37 -4.24 1.95
C ASN A 39 5.28 -5.07 1.25
N ALA A 40 5.61 -5.82 0.20
CA ALA A 40 4.66 -6.72 -0.47
C ALA A 40 4.19 -7.83 0.47
N ARG A 41 5.10 -8.45 1.24
CA ARG A 41 4.73 -9.47 2.23
C ARG A 41 3.86 -8.91 3.35
N ILE A 42 4.19 -7.71 3.85
CA ILE A 42 3.39 -7.01 4.85
C ILE A 42 2.00 -6.69 4.28
N ALA A 43 1.92 -6.18 3.04
CA ALA A 43 0.66 -5.84 2.39
C ALA A 43 -0.25 -7.07 2.20
N VAL A 44 0.32 -8.21 1.77
CA VAL A 44 -0.41 -9.47 1.65
C VAL A 44 -0.94 -9.94 3.01
N SER A 45 -0.11 -9.85 4.05
CA SER A 45 -0.51 -10.26 5.40
C SER A 45 -1.61 -9.35 5.96
N ALA A 46 -1.46 -8.03 5.83
CA ALA A 46 -2.47 -7.04 6.21
C ALA A 46 -3.80 -7.26 5.46
N TYR A 47 -3.73 -7.62 4.17
CA TYR A 47 -4.91 -7.95 3.38
C TYR A 47 -5.67 -9.14 3.96
N TYR A 48 -4.99 -10.22 4.35
CA TYR A 48 -5.64 -11.37 4.98
C TYR A 48 -6.23 -11.04 6.35
N LYS A 49 -5.59 -10.15 7.13
CA LYS A 49 -6.12 -9.68 8.42
C LYS A 49 -7.39 -8.84 8.23
N ALA A 50 -7.38 -7.92 7.29
CA ALA A 50 -8.57 -7.16 6.91
C ALA A 50 -9.67 -8.10 6.39
N GLN A 51 -9.33 -9.10 5.56
CA GLN A 51 -10.28 -10.10 5.06
C GLN A 51 -10.92 -10.90 6.20
N ALA A 52 -10.14 -11.34 7.20
CA ALA A 52 -10.65 -12.06 8.37
C ALA A 52 -11.65 -11.23 9.20
N ARG A 53 -11.51 -9.90 9.17
CA ARG A 53 -12.42 -8.93 9.79
C ARG A 53 -13.57 -8.48 8.88
N GLY A 54 -13.59 -8.88 7.61
CA GLY A 54 -14.59 -8.44 6.64
C GLY A 54 -14.35 -7.04 6.07
N PHE A 55 -13.10 -6.58 6.04
CA PHE A 55 -12.68 -5.25 5.54
C PHE A 55 -13.36 -4.09 6.29
N GLU A 56 -13.45 -4.21 7.61
CA GLU A 56 -13.97 -3.15 8.46
C GLU A 56 -13.08 -1.89 8.38
N PRO A 57 -13.65 -0.71 8.06
CA PRO A 57 -12.88 0.53 7.97
C PRO A 57 -12.41 1.00 9.34
N GLY A 58 -11.23 1.64 9.41
CA GLY A 58 -10.64 2.14 10.65
C GLY A 58 -9.63 1.18 11.29
N HIS A 59 -9.46 -0.03 10.73
CA HIS A 59 -8.48 -1.01 11.18
C HIS A 59 -7.32 -1.22 10.21
N GLU A 60 -7.27 -0.47 9.10
CA GLU A 60 -6.25 -0.66 8.06
C GLU A 60 -4.82 -0.47 8.60
N LEU A 61 -4.63 0.51 9.47
CA LEU A 61 -3.32 0.79 10.08
C LEU A 61 -2.95 -0.30 11.10
N GLU A 62 -3.91 -0.75 11.91
CA GLU A 62 -3.71 -1.82 12.89
C GLU A 62 -3.30 -3.13 12.20
N ASP A 63 -3.97 -3.47 11.10
CA ASP A 63 -3.69 -4.67 10.31
C ASP A 63 -2.29 -4.59 9.67
N TRP A 64 -1.89 -3.41 9.20
CA TRP A 64 -0.56 -3.17 8.65
C TRP A 64 0.55 -3.24 9.71
N LEU A 65 0.38 -2.58 10.86
CA LEU A 65 1.33 -2.64 11.97
C LEU A 65 1.48 -4.07 12.50
N SER A 66 0.35 -4.78 12.62
CA SER A 66 0.37 -6.17 13.08
C SER A 66 1.02 -7.10 12.06
N ALA A 67 0.88 -6.85 10.76
CA ALA A 67 1.58 -7.59 9.70
C ALA A 67 3.09 -7.28 9.67
N GLU A 68 3.48 -6.03 9.92
CA GLU A 68 4.88 -5.63 9.99
C GLU A 68 5.59 -6.27 11.18
N ALA A 69 4.95 -6.30 12.35
CA ALA A 69 5.47 -6.95 13.55
C ALA A 69 5.76 -8.45 13.31
N GLU A 70 4.88 -9.15 12.60
CA GLU A 70 5.07 -10.58 12.25
C GLU A 70 6.27 -10.80 11.32
N GLN A 71 6.60 -9.84 10.45
CA GLN A 71 7.75 -9.94 9.53
C GLN A 71 9.09 -9.53 10.20
N HIS A 72 9.06 -8.96 11.41
CA HIS A 72 10.24 -8.47 12.13
C HIS A 72 10.69 -9.37 13.31
N GLN A 73 10.06 -10.53 13.48
CA GLN A 73 10.28 -11.47 14.58
C GLN A 73 11.23 -12.61 14.19
#